data_AF-A0A3P6NJG5-F1
#
_entry.id   AF-A0A3P6NJG5-F1
#
_cell.length_a   1.000
_cell.length_b   1.000
_cell.length_c   1.000
_cell.angle_alpha   90.00
_cell.angle_beta   90.00
_cell.angle_gamma   90.00
#
_symmetry.space_group_name_H-M   'P 1'
#
loop_
_entity.id
_entity.type
_entity.pdbx_description
1 polymer ?
#
loop_
_entity_poly.entity_id
_entity_poly.type
_entity_poly.pdbx_seq_one_letter_code
_entity_poly.pdbx_strand_id
1 'polypeptide(L)'
;MRQVVPVPATQQYYSVNLSQLAELQENFNDALAVLLIFAWIKTMKYISFNKTMTQLTATLERSAKDIGGFSVMFFIFFLAYAQFGFLAFGTQIAEYSSLYNAVFALLRTILGDFDFDALENADRILGPLFFLTYVFFVFFILLNMFLAIINDSYTEVKSELSRQANDIEMADIAVGVSCNIFYSHCIHIVIVIMNVYCSIGKVF
;
A
#
# COMPACT_ATOMS: atom_id res chain seq x y z
N MET A 1 -11.72 51.98 -36.63
CA MET A 1 -12.05 51.73 -38.04
C MET A 1 -11.68 50.30 -38.40
N ARG A 2 -12.62 49.35 -38.27
CA ARG A 2 -12.51 48.02 -38.90
C ARG A 2 -13.61 48.00 -39.95
N GLN A 3 -13.23 48.07 -41.23
CA GLN A 3 -14.18 47.98 -42.33
C GLN A 3 -14.81 46.59 -42.33
N VAL A 4 -16.13 46.55 -42.21
CA VAL A 4 -16.93 45.36 -42.52
C VAL A 4 -16.95 45.26 -44.04
N VAL A 5 -16.23 44.28 -44.59
CA VAL A 5 -16.31 43.94 -46.02
C VAL A 5 -17.73 43.37 -46.26
N PRO A 6 -18.52 43.92 -47.20
CA PRO A 6 -19.86 43.42 -47.46
C PRO A 6 -19.78 42.03 -48.12
N VAL A 7 -20.26 41.01 -47.41
CA VAL A 7 -20.37 39.63 -47.92
C VAL A 7 -21.63 39.54 -48.81
N PRO A 8 -21.52 39.00 -50.05
CA PRO A 8 -22.65 38.90 -50.97
C PRO A 8 -23.74 37.92 -50.48
N ALA A 9 -25.00 38.20 -50.85
CA ALA A 9 -26.25 37.60 -50.36
C ALA A 9 -26.53 36.16 -50.83
N THR A 10 -25.52 35.28 -50.84
CA THR A 10 -25.68 33.84 -51.10
C THR A 10 -25.04 32.95 -50.04
N GLN A 11 -24.47 33.53 -48.98
CA GLN A 11 -23.90 32.74 -47.89
C GLN A 11 -24.92 32.56 -46.77
N GLN A 12 -25.79 31.57 -47.00
CA GLN A 12 -26.62 30.93 -45.98
C GLN A 12 -25.77 30.74 -44.71
N TYR A 13 -26.14 31.42 -43.61
CA TYR A 13 -25.49 31.27 -42.30
C TYR A 13 -25.82 29.86 -41.79
N TYR A 14 -25.15 28.85 -42.35
CA TYR A 14 -25.18 27.51 -41.82
C TYR A 14 -24.33 27.55 -40.56
N SER A 15 -24.97 27.66 -39.39
CA SER A 15 -24.31 27.39 -38.13
C SER A 15 -23.90 25.92 -38.16
N VAL A 16 -22.66 25.66 -38.61
CA VAL A 16 -22.06 24.34 -38.47
C VAL A 16 -22.08 24.01 -36.99
N ASN A 17 -22.80 22.96 -36.60
CA ASN A 17 -22.84 22.50 -35.21
C ASN A 17 -21.47 21.90 -34.86
N LEU A 18 -20.52 22.76 -34.46
CA LEU A 18 -19.17 22.36 -34.02
C LEU A 18 -19.18 21.74 -32.61
N SER A 19 -20.29 21.77 -31.89
CA SER A 19 -20.40 21.22 -30.54
C SER A 19 -20.02 19.74 -30.49
N GLN A 20 -20.48 18.94 -31.46
CA GLN A 20 -20.13 17.51 -31.54
C GLN A 20 -18.63 17.27 -31.79
N LEU A 21 -18.00 18.14 -32.59
CA LEU A 21 -16.56 18.07 -32.83
C LEU A 21 -15.76 18.53 -31.60
N ALA A 22 -16.25 19.53 -30.88
CA ALA A 22 -15.66 20.02 -29.64
C ALA A 22 -15.74 18.96 -28.52
N GLU A 23 -16.90 18.33 -28.30
CA GLU A 23 -17.07 17.25 -27.32
C GLU A 23 -16.19 16.03 -27.65
N LEU A 24 -16.07 15.68 -28.93
CA LEU A 24 -15.18 14.61 -29.36
C LEU A 24 -13.70 14.97 -29.08
N GLN A 25 -13.32 16.23 -29.32
CA GLN A 25 -11.97 16.71 -29.05
C GLN A 25 -11.64 16.73 -27.55
N GLU A 26 -12.58 17.15 -26.70
CA GLU A 26 -12.42 17.13 -25.24
C GLU A 26 -12.25 15.69 -24.72
N ASN A 27 -13.14 14.78 -25.13
CA ASN A 27 -13.04 13.36 -24.78
C ASN A 27 -11.72 12.72 -25.26
N PHE A 28 -11.26 13.10 -26.46
CA PHE A 28 -9.99 12.61 -26.99
C PHE A 28 -8.80 13.15 -26.19
N ASN A 29 -8.83 14.43 -25.81
CA ASN A 29 -7.79 15.04 -24.99
C ASN A 29 -7.73 14.40 -23.58
N ASP A 30 -8.89 14.14 -22.97
CA ASP A 30 -8.97 13.46 -21.68
C ASP A 30 -8.44 12.02 -21.77
N ALA A 31 -8.80 11.29 -22.84
CA ALA A 31 -8.27 9.95 -23.09
C ALA A 31 -6.75 9.96 -23.29
N LEU A 32 -6.20 10.94 -24.03
CA LEU A 32 -4.76 11.11 -24.19
C LEU A 32 -4.07 11.43 -22.85
N ALA A 33 -4.65 12.29 -22.02
CA ALA A 33 -4.10 12.60 -20.69
C ALA A 33 -4.02 11.35 -19.80
N VAL A 34 -5.07 10.53 -19.80
CA VAL A 34 -5.10 9.25 -19.08
C VAL A 34 -4.05 8.28 -19.64
N LEU A 35 -3.91 8.18 -20.97
CA LEU A 35 -2.89 7.34 -21.61
C LEU A 35 -1.47 7.78 -21.26
N LEU A 36 -1.21 9.08 -21.15
CA LEU A 36 0.09 9.62 -20.75
C LEU A 36 0.44 9.21 -19.32
N ILE A 37 -0.52 9.26 -18.38
CA ILE A 37 -0.32 8.76 -17.01
C ILE A 37 0.04 7.27 -17.03
N PHE A 38 -0.70 6.45 -17.77
CA PHE A 38 -0.39 5.03 -17.89
C PHE A 38 0.96 4.76 -18.56
N ALA A 39 1.35 5.56 -19.56
CA ALA A 39 2.66 5.47 -20.20
C ALA A 39 3.82 5.76 -19.21
N TRP A 40 3.64 6.75 -18.32
CA TRP A 40 4.61 7.04 -17.26
C TRP A 40 4.68 5.92 -16.21
N ILE A 41 3.54 5.38 -15.76
CA ILE A 41 3.49 4.22 -14.85
C ILE A 41 4.21 3.01 -15.48
N LYS A 42 3.96 2.74 -16.77
CA LYS A 42 4.60 1.64 -17.49
C LYS A 42 6.10 1.86 -17.62
N THR A 43 6.55 3.09 -17.88
CA THR A 43 7.97 3.47 -17.90
C THR A 43 8.66 3.19 -16.55
N MET A 44 8.00 3.46 -15.42
CA MET A 44 8.53 3.12 -14.08
C MET A 44 8.80 1.62 -13.92
N LYS A 45 7.95 0.76 -14.51
CA LYS A 45 8.16 -0.70 -14.54
C LYS A 45 9.34 -1.13 -15.42
N TYR A 46 9.68 -0.38 -16.47
CA TYR A 46 10.90 -0.64 -17.25
C TYR A 46 12.17 -0.18 -16.53
N ILE A 47 12.08 0.81 -15.64
CA ILE A 47 13.21 1.26 -14.80
C ILE A 47 13.46 0.27 -13.64
N SER A 48 12.45 -0.52 -13.24
CA SER A 48 12.57 -1.51 -12.16
C SER A 48 13.42 -2.75 -12.50
N PHE A 49 14.11 -2.79 -13.64
CA PHE A 49 15.13 -3.82 -13.93
C PHE A 49 16.38 -3.72 -13.04
N ASN A 50 16.50 -2.67 -12.23
CA ASN A 50 17.55 -2.55 -11.20
C ASN A 50 17.13 -3.25 -9.88
N LYS A 51 18.04 -4.04 -9.28
CA LYS A 51 17.82 -4.80 -8.03
C LYS A 51 17.17 -3.97 -6.92
N THR A 52 17.56 -2.70 -6.75
CA THR A 52 17.03 -1.79 -5.72
C THR A 52 15.53 -1.50 -5.89
N MET A 53 15.06 -1.34 -7.13
CA MET A 53 13.65 -1.02 -7.41
C MET A 53 12.75 -2.25 -7.32
N THR A 54 13.26 -3.43 -7.68
CA THR A 54 12.55 -4.71 -7.45
C THR A 54 12.34 -4.96 -5.96
N GLN A 55 13.34 -4.67 -5.13
CA GLN A 55 13.24 -4.83 -3.68
C GLN A 55 12.19 -3.88 -3.08
N LEU A 56 12.20 -2.59 -3.46
CA LEU A 56 11.16 -1.63 -3.05
C LEU A 56 9.75 -2.08 -3.47
N THR A 57 9.59 -2.57 -4.70
CA THR A 57 8.30 -3.05 -5.21
C THR A 57 7.82 -4.29 -4.44
N ALA A 58 8.71 -5.23 -4.12
CA ALA A 58 8.38 -6.43 -3.34
C ALA A 58 8.00 -6.09 -1.89
N THR A 59 8.69 -5.13 -1.26
CA THR A 59 8.31 -4.63 0.08
C THR A 59 6.93 -3.96 0.05
N LEU A 60 6.66 -3.14 -0.98
CA LEU A 60 5.37 -2.47 -1.15
C LEU A 60 4.23 -3.48 -1.36
N GLU A 61 4.42 -4.50 -2.19
CA GLU A 61 3.42 -5.54 -2.46
C GLU A 61 3.10 -6.38 -1.22
N ARG A 62 4.12 -6.67 -0.39
CA ARG A 62 3.94 -7.41 0.86
C ARG A 62 3.15 -6.60 1.88
N SER A 63 3.54 -5.35 2.12
CA SER A 63 2.83 -4.44 3.03
C SER A 63 1.42 -4.07 2.53
N ALA A 64 1.19 -4.08 1.21
CA ALA A 64 -0.13 -3.84 0.63
C ALA A 64 -1.17 -4.89 1.03
N LYS A 65 -0.78 -6.14 1.29
CA LYS A 65 -1.69 -7.19 1.74
C LYS A 65 -2.26 -6.90 3.12
N ASP A 66 -1.42 -6.41 4.03
CA ASP A 66 -1.83 -6.06 5.38
C ASP A 66 -2.65 -4.76 5.39
N ILE A 67 -2.23 -3.76 4.61
CA ILE A 67 -2.97 -2.51 4.41
C ILE A 67 -4.35 -2.77 3.78
N GLY A 68 -4.46 -3.78 2.90
CA GLY A 68 -5.72 -4.14 2.25
C GLY A 68 -6.83 -4.51 3.23
N GLY A 69 -6.52 -5.26 4.29
CA GLY A 69 -7.48 -5.62 5.34
C GLY A 69 -8.00 -4.40 6.12
N PHE A 70 -7.10 -3.47 6.47
CA PHE A 70 -7.47 -2.22 7.15
C PHE A 70 -8.24 -1.27 6.23
N SER A 71 -7.91 -1.27 4.93
CA SER A 71 -8.59 -0.44 3.94
C SER A 71 -10.07 -0.80 3.83
N VAL A 72 -10.43 -2.09 3.88
CA VAL A 72 -11.84 -2.53 3.86
C VAL A 72 -12.59 -1.99 5.08
N MET A 73 -12.01 -2.08 6.28
CA MET A 73 -12.62 -1.53 7.49
C MET A 73 -12.80 -0.01 7.39
N PHE A 74 -11.78 0.68 6.87
CA PHE A 74 -11.84 2.12 6.63
C PHE A 74 -12.97 2.49 5.66
N PHE A 75 -13.09 1.80 4.52
CA PHE A 75 -14.15 2.08 3.55
C PHE A 75 -15.56 1.88 4.11
N ILE A 76 -15.78 0.83 4.91
CA ILE A 76 -17.10 0.60 5.54
C ILE A 76 -17.45 1.75 6.49
N PHE A 77 -16.50 2.13 7.37
CA PHE A 77 -16.69 3.24 8.31
C PHE A 77 -16.89 4.58 7.57
N PHE A 78 -16.08 4.83 6.56
CA PHE A 78 -16.10 6.04 5.75
C PHE A 78 -17.43 6.20 5.00
N LEU A 79 -17.94 5.13 4.37
CA LEU A 79 -19.24 5.16 3.70
C LEU A 79 -20.40 5.33 4.67
N ALA A 80 -20.32 4.75 5.88
CA ALA A 80 -21.34 4.96 6.91
C ALA A 80 -21.42 6.43 7.34
N TYR A 81 -20.27 7.08 7.54
CA TYR A 81 -20.20 8.51 7.85
C TYR A 81 -20.63 9.39 6.67
N ALA A 82 -20.34 8.98 5.43
CA ALA A 82 -20.82 9.69 4.24
C ALA A 82 -22.35 9.69 4.15
N GLN A 83 -22.98 8.54 4.41
CA GLN A 83 -24.43 8.41 4.46
C GLN A 83 -25.04 9.20 5.62
N PHE A 84 -24.41 9.13 6.80
CA PHE A 84 -24.83 9.92 7.95
C PHE A 84 -24.78 11.42 7.65
N GLY A 85 -23.66 11.92 7.12
CA GLY A 85 -23.48 13.34 6.81
C GLY A 85 -24.43 13.82 5.72
N PHE A 86 -24.66 13.00 4.69
CA PHE A 86 -25.67 13.27 3.66
C PHE A 86 -27.08 13.40 4.27
N LEU A 87 -27.45 12.50 5.19
CA LEU A 87 -28.79 12.52 5.78
C LEU A 87 -28.97 13.63 6.83
N ALA A 88 -27.95 13.91 7.63
CA ALA A 88 -27.99 14.91 8.70
C ALA A 88 -27.82 16.34 8.19
N PHE A 89 -26.91 16.57 7.23
CA PHE A 89 -26.50 17.91 6.79
C PHE A 89 -26.82 18.21 5.32
N GLY A 90 -27.33 17.24 4.55
CA GLY A 90 -27.49 17.40 3.10
C GLY A 90 -28.49 18.47 2.65
N THR A 91 -29.40 18.91 3.52
CA THR A 91 -30.32 20.03 3.22
C THR A 91 -29.75 21.40 3.56
N GLN A 92 -28.71 21.46 4.39
CA GLN A 92 -28.18 22.71 4.95
C GLN A 92 -26.81 23.08 4.38
N ILE A 93 -26.01 22.09 3.97
CA ILE A 93 -24.64 22.28 3.52
C ILE A 93 -24.48 21.68 2.11
N ALA A 94 -23.98 22.49 1.17
CA ALA A 94 -23.83 22.09 -0.23
C ALA A 94 -22.83 20.94 -0.41
N GLU A 95 -21.81 20.88 0.45
CA GLU A 95 -20.80 19.82 0.51
C GLU A 95 -21.41 18.46 0.84
N TYR A 96 -22.55 18.41 1.53
CA TYR A 96 -23.26 17.18 1.89
C TYR A 96 -24.52 16.96 1.05
N SER A 97 -24.76 17.77 0.01
CA SER A 97 -25.98 17.71 -0.83
C SER A 97 -26.18 16.44 -1.64
N SER A 98 -25.11 15.69 -1.89
CA SER A 98 -25.12 14.41 -2.61
C SER A 98 -24.11 13.48 -1.95
N LEU A 99 -24.36 12.18 -1.99
CA LEU A 99 -23.44 11.18 -1.44
C LEU A 99 -22.04 11.29 -2.06
N TYR A 100 -21.96 11.65 -3.36
CA TYR A 100 -20.68 11.92 -4.02
C TYR A 100 -19.96 13.12 -3.39
N ASN A 101 -20.65 14.25 -3.23
CA ASN A 101 -20.08 15.46 -2.63
C ASN A 101 -19.69 15.21 -1.16
N ALA A 102 -20.51 14.46 -0.42
CA ALA A 102 -20.25 14.10 0.98
C ALA A 102 -18.98 13.24 1.12
N VAL A 103 -18.75 12.30 0.20
CA VAL A 103 -17.49 11.54 0.12
C VAL A 103 -16.30 12.48 -0.12
N PHE A 104 -16.41 13.43 -1.05
CA PHE A 104 -15.34 14.42 -1.27
C PHE A 104 -15.12 15.34 -0.08
N ALA A 105 -16.18 15.73 0.64
CA ALA A 105 -16.09 16.54 1.86
C ALA A 105 -15.37 15.78 2.98
N LEU A 106 -15.70 14.50 3.18
CA LEU A 106 -15.04 13.65 4.18
C LEU A 106 -13.57 13.37 3.84
N LEU A 107 -13.23 13.22 2.55
CA LEU A 107 -11.82 13.15 2.12
C LEU A 107 -11.08 14.45 2.41
N ARG A 108 -11.64 15.61 2.06
CA ARG A 108 -11.05 16.93 2.38
C ARG A 108 -10.82 17.11 3.88
N THR A 109 -11.77 16.63 4.69
CA THR A 109 -11.64 16.65 6.16
C THR A 109 -10.41 15.85 6.65
N ILE A 110 -10.08 14.72 6.01
CA ILE A 110 -8.86 13.95 6.33
C ILE A 110 -7.59 14.74 5.95
N LEU A 111 -7.62 15.49 4.85
CA LEU A 111 -6.53 16.38 4.44
C LEU A 111 -6.37 17.60 5.36
N GLY A 112 -7.33 17.84 6.26
CA GLY A 112 -7.36 19.00 7.16
C GLY A 112 -8.07 20.23 6.57
N ASP A 113 -8.71 20.09 5.40
CA ASP A 113 -9.51 21.12 4.77
C ASP A 113 -11.00 20.89 5.11
N PHE A 114 -11.50 21.56 6.14
CA PHE A 114 -12.87 21.43 6.60
C PHE A 114 -13.44 22.79 7.04
N ASP A 115 -14.72 23.02 6.74
CA ASP A 115 -15.47 24.17 7.22
C ASP A 115 -16.27 23.77 8.47
N PHE A 116 -15.67 24.00 9.64
CA PHE A 116 -16.32 23.72 10.92
C PHE A 116 -17.47 24.69 11.21
N ASP A 117 -17.36 25.94 10.78
CA ASP A 117 -18.36 26.97 11.02
C ASP A 117 -19.67 26.60 10.30
N ALA A 118 -19.60 26.12 9.06
CA ALA A 118 -20.77 25.63 8.33
C ALA A 118 -21.45 24.46 9.05
N LEU A 119 -20.66 23.57 9.67
CA LEU A 119 -21.16 22.39 10.37
C LEU A 119 -21.83 22.74 11.71
N GLU A 120 -21.27 23.67 12.47
CA GLU A 120 -21.86 24.19 13.72
C GLU A 120 -23.14 24.99 13.44
N ASN A 121 -23.16 25.78 12.35
CA ASN A 121 -24.35 26.55 11.97
C ASN A 121 -25.51 25.67 11.50
N ALA A 122 -25.22 24.51 10.89
CA ALA A 122 -26.25 23.56 10.50
C ALA A 122 -26.90 22.90 11.72
N ASP A 123 -26.11 22.31 12.61
CA ASP A 123 -26.60 21.79 13.87
C ASP A 123 -25.56 21.98 14.97
N ARG A 124 -25.93 22.80 15.97
CA ARG A 124 -25.03 23.25 17.03
C ARG A 124 -24.56 22.12 17.96
N ILE A 125 -25.25 20.99 17.99
CA ILE A 125 -24.90 19.85 18.83
C ILE A 125 -24.39 18.71 17.96
N LEU A 126 -25.14 18.36 16.91
CA LEU A 126 -24.83 17.22 16.06
C LEU A 126 -23.60 17.45 15.17
N GLY A 127 -23.37 18.69 14.71
CA GLY A 127 -22.23 19.06 13.87
C GLY A 127 -20.89 18.83 14.56
N PRO A 128 -20.62 19.47 15.71
CA PRO A 128 -19.38 19.26 16.46
C PRO A 128 -19.19 17.81 16.92
N LEU A 129 -20.27 17.12 17.31
CA LEU A 129 -20.21 15.72 17.70
C LEU A 129 -19.80 14.83 16.53
N PHE A 130 -20.43 15.01 15.37
CA PHE A 130 -20.10 14.27 14.14
C PHE A 130 -18.65 14.48 13.73
N PHE A 131 -18.17 15.72 13.73
CA PHE A 131 -16.79 16.04 13.38
C PHE A 131 -15.81 15.39 14.36
N LEU A 132 -16.04 15.54 15.66
CA LEU A 132 -15.17 15.00 16.69
C LEU A 132 -15.10 13.47 16.64
N THR A 133 -16.24 12.79 16.51
CA THR A 133 -16.26 11.32 16.43
C THR A 133 -15.60 10.85 15.14
N TYR A 134 -15.87 11.49 14.00
CA TYR A 134 -15.23 11.15 12.72
C TYR A 134 -13.71 11.25 12.81
N VAL A 135 -13.18 12.38 13.27
CA VAL A 135 -11.75 12.62 13.39
C VAL A 135 -11.12 11.61 14.35
N PHE A 136 -11.72 11.39 15.53
CA PHE A 136 -11.24 10.42 16.51
C PHE A 136 -11.12 9.00 15.92
N PHE A 137 -12.16 8.53 15.24
CA PHE A 137 -12.16 7.21 14.61
C PHE A 137 -11.16 7.10 13.47
N VAL A 138 -11.05 8.11 12.59
CA VAL A 138 -10.06 8.11 11.51
C VAL A 138 -8.65 8.02 12.07
N PHE A 139 -8.32 8.82 13.08
CA PHE A 139 -7.01 8.74 13.76
C PHE A 139 -6.78 7.36 14.37
N PHE A 140 -7.78 6.78 15.03
CA PHE A 140 -7.66 5.44 15.61
C PHE A 140 -7.43 4.35 14.56
N ILE A 141 -8.14 4.41 13.42
CA ILE A 141 -7.96 3.47 12.31
C ILE A 141 -6.55 3.61 11.72
N LEU A 142 -6.10 4.84 11.47
CA LEU A 142 -4.75 5.09 10.95
C LEU A 142 -3.67 4.60 11.92
N LEU A 143 -3.84 4.81 13.22
CA LEU A 143 -2.90 4.33 14.24
C LEU A 143 -2.81 2.80 14.25
N ASN A 144 -3.95 2.11 14.17
CA ASN A 144 -3.96 0.65 14.10
C ASN A 144 -3.30 0.12 12.81
N MET A 145 -3.41 0.85 11.70
CA MET A 145 -2.68 0.53 10.47
C MET A 145 -1.15 0.66 10.68
N PHE A 146 -0.69 1.74 11.31
CA PHE A 146 0.73 1.91 11.65
C PHE A 146 1.24 0.78 12.56
N LEU A 147 0.47 0.42 13.59
CA LEU A 147 0.81 -0.70 14.47
C LEU A 147 0.92 -2.03 13.72
N ALA A 148 0.02 -2.28 12.76
CA ALA A 148 0.08 -3.48 11.95
C ALA A 148 1.36 -3.54 11.09
N ILE A 149 1.74 -2.42 10.45
CA ILE A 149 2.98 -2.33 9.65
C ILE A 149 4.22 -2.57 10.53
N ILE A 150 4.25 -1.97 11.73
CA ILE A 150 5.34 -2.18 12.70
C ILE A 150 5.39 -3.64 13.15
N ASN A 151 4.24 -4.24 13.46
CA ASN A 151 4.16 -5.62 13.89
C ASN A 151 4.62 -6.59 12.79
N ASP A 152 4.22 -6.37 11.54
CA ASP A 152 4.70 -7.18 10.40
C ASP A 152 6.22 -7.10 10.27
N SER A 153 6.77 -5.88 10.27
CA SER A 153 8.23 -5.65 10.23
C SER A 153 8.96 -6.31 11.40
N TYR A 154 8.39 -6.23 12.61
CA TYR A 154 8.95 -6.85 13.81
C TYR A 154 8.93 -8.38 13.72
N THR A 155 7.84 -8.96 13.24
CA THR A 155 7.73 -10.42 13.04
C THR A 155 8.68 -10.92 11.96
N GLU A 156 8.92 -10.13 10.90
CA GLU A 156 9.89 -10.46 9.85
C GLU A 156 11.31 -10.53 10.41
N VAL A 157 11.78 -9.49 11.11
CA VAL A 157 13.10 -9.47 11.74
C VAL A 157 13.24 -10.62 12.75
N LYS A 158 12.21 -10.86 13.57
CA LYS A 158 12.19 -11.97 14.52
C LYS A 158 12.32 -13.32 13.81
N SER A 159 11.62 -13.51 12.69
CA SER A 159 11.65 -14.74 11.90
C SER A 159 13.04 -15.00 11.31
N GLU A 160 13.71 -13.96 10.81
CA GLU A 160 15.05 -14.04 10.24
C GLU A 160 16.10 -14.40 11.31
N LEU A 161 16.00 -13.76 12.48
CA LEU A 161 16.85 -14.09 13.63
C LEU A 161 16.65 -15.53 14.09
N SER A 162 15.41 -16.03 14.17
CA SER A 162 15.14 -17.43 14.52
C SER A 162 15.64 -18.42 13.46
N ARG A 163 15.61 -18.05 12.16
CA ARG A 163 16.18 -18.89 11.10
C ARG A 163 17.69 -19.00 11.23
N GLN A 164 18.37 -17.87 11.45
CA GLN A 164 19.83 -17.85 11.68
C GLN A 164 20.21 -18.65 12.94
N ALA A 165 19.43 -18.56 14.02
CA ALA A 165 19.66 -19.34 15.22
C ALA A 165 19.56 -20.86 14.96
N ASN A 166 18.53 -21.30 14.22
CA ASN A 166 18.35 -22.70 13.86
C ASN A 166 19.48 -23.22 12.93
N ASP A 167 19.94 -22.40 11.99
CA ASP A 167 21.05 -22.76 11.09
C ASP A 167 22.36 -22.94 11.88
N ILE A 168 22.60 -22.10 12.91
CA ILE A 168 23.76 -22.23 13.81
C ILE A 168 23.63 -23.48 14.69
N GLU A 169 22.45 -23.76 15.26
CA GLU A 169 22.21 -24.96 16.08
C GLU A 169 22.39 -26.25 15.27
N MET A 170 21.89 -26.28 14.02
CA MET A 170 22.07 -27.41 13.11
C MET A 170 23.53 -27.62 12.73
N ALA A 171 24.29 -26.54 12.52
CA ALA A 171 25.73 -26.62 12.27
C ALA A 171 26.49 -27.17 13.48
N ASP A 172 26.15 -26.75 14.70
CA ASP A 172 26.81 -27.21 15.92
C ASP A 172 26.54 -28.70 16.20
N ILE A 173 25.30 -29.16 15.98
CA ILE A 173 24.95 -30.58 16.10
C ILE A 173 25.71 -31.42 15.05
N ALA A 174 25.78 -30.97 13.80
CA ALA A 174 26.48 -31.69 12.73
C ALA A 174 28.00 -31.80 12.98
N VAL A 175 28.62 -30.74 13.50
CA VAL A 175 30.05 -30.75 13.89
C VAL A 175 30.27 -31.67 15.10
N GLY A 176 29.38 -31.63 16.10
CA GLY A 176 29.45 -32.51 17.28
C GLY A 176 29.36 -33.99 16.94
N VAL A 177 28.41 -34.39 16.09
CA VAL A 177 28.26 -35.78 15.63
C VAL A 177 29.48 -36.24 14.82
N SER A 178 29.98 -35.39 13.92
CA SER A 178 31.17 -35.69 13.12
C SER A 178 32.40 -35.89 14.01
N CYS A 179 32.63 -35.01 14.99
CA CYS A 179 33.75 -35.11 15.92
C CYS A 179 33.69 -36.40 16.76
N ASN A 180 32.50 -36.79 17.22
CA ASN A 180 32.33 -38.01 18.03
C ASN A 180 32.56 -39.30 17.22
N ILE A 181 32.13 -39.32 15.94
CA ILE A 181 32.41 -40.44 15.02
C ILE A 181 33.92 -40.56 14.75
N PHE A 182 34.60 -39.43 14.48
CA PHE A 182 36.06 -39.42 14.29
C PHE A 182 36.81 -39.87 15.55
N TYR A 183 36.37 -39.44 16.74
CA TYR A 183 36.97 -39.84 18.01
C TYR A 183 36.82 -41.35 18.26
N SER A 184 35.63 -41.90 18.03
CA SER A 184 35.37 -43.34 18.12
C SER A 184 36.21 -44.15 17.13
N HIS A 185 36.34 -43.68 15.88
CA HIS A 185 37.12 -44.34 14.85
C HIS A 185 38.64 -44.29 15.16
N CYS A 186 39.14 -43.16 15.68
CA CYS A 186 40.53 -43.03 16.14
C CYS A 186 40.83 -43.97 17.31
N ILE A 187 39.94 -44.08 18.30
CA ILE A 187 40.11 -45.02 19.43
C ILE A 187 40.18 -46.46 18.93
N HIS A 188 39.31 -46.83 18.00
CA HIS A 188 39.28 -48.19 17.46
C HIS A 188 40.55 -48.54 16.68
N ILE A 189 41.08 -47.61 15.88
CA ILE A 189 42.37 -47.77 15.17
C ILE A 189 43.53 -47.93 16.16
N VAL A 190 43.59 -47.11 17.21
CA VAL A 190 44.65 -47.20 18.22
C VAL A 190 44.60 -48.54 18.97
N ILE A 191 43.42 -49.03 19.32
CA ILE A 191 43.24 -50.34 19.99
C ILE A 191 43.68 -51.49 19.08
N VAL A 192 43.37 -51.43 17.78
CA VAL A 192 43.80 -52.46 16.81
C VAL A 192 45.33 -52.43 16.65
N ILE A 193 45.95 -51.25 16.53
CA ILE A 193 47.41 -51.12 16.44
C ILE A 193 48.07 -51.63 17.72
N MET A 194 47.58 -51.28 18.91
CA MET A 194 48.09 -51.82 20.18
C MET A 194 47.96 -53.36 20.25
N ASN A 195 46.84 -53.92 19.79
CA ASN A 195 46.66 -55.38 19.75
C ASN A 195 47.62 -56.06 18.77
N VAL A 196 47.83 -55.48 17.59
CA VAL A 196 48.78 -56.00 16.59
C VAL A 196 50.21 -55.95 17.13
N TYR A 197 50.63 -54.83 17.73
CA TYR A 197 51.95 -54.72 18.37
C TYR A 197 52.11 -55.69 19.55
N CYS A 198 51.08 -55.85 20.39
CA CYS A 198 51.09 -56.81 21.50
C CYS A 198 51.14 -58.27 21.02
N SER A 199 50.51 -58.58 19.89
CA SER A 199 50.54 -59.92 19.30
C SER A 199 51.88 -60.22 18.61
N ILE A 200 52.51 -59.23 17.97
CA ILE A 200 53.84 -59.38 17.34
C ILE A 200 54.95 -59.54 18.39
N GLY A 201 54.86 -58.83 19.52
CA GLY A 201 55.81 -58.95 20.64
C GLY A 201 55.76 -60.28 21.40
N LYS A 202 54.77 -61.14 21.15
CA LYS A 202 54.69 -62.51 21.70
C LYS A 202 55.26 -63.57 20.74
N VAL A 203 55.65 -63.18 19.53
CA VAL A 203 56.21 -64.07 18.49
C VAL A 203 57.73 -63.90 18.35
N PHE A 204 58.33 -62.96 19.10
CA PHE A 204 59.78 -62.82 19.29
C PHE A 204 60.18 -63.16 20.73
#